data_AF-A0A1Y1QD04-F1
#
_entry.id   AF-A0A1Y1QD04-F1
#
_cell.length_a   1.000
_cell.length_b   1.000
_cell.length_c   1.000
_cell.angle_alpha   90.00
_cell.angle_beta   90.00
_cell.angle_gamma   90.00
#
_symmetry.space_group_name_H-M   'P 1'
#
loop_
_entity.id
_entity.type
_entity.pdbx_description
1 polymer ?
#
loop_
_entity_poly.entity_id
_entity_poly.type
_entity_poly.pdbx_seq_one_letter_code
_entity_poly.pdbx_strand_id
1 'polypeptide(L)' 'ITQAQFASAVHVSAMRISHLINGSRPVTAELALRMGKALGQTPRYWLNLQADYDLKQAQQAAGNDLDDVQLIAA' A
#
# COMPACT_ATOMS: atom_id res chain seq x y z
N ILE A 1 9.76 -18.43 3.55
CA ILE A 1 8.84 -17.99 4.63
C ILE A 1 7.43 -18.08 4.08
N THR A 2 6.51 -18.75 4.79
CA THR A 2 5.09 -18.87 4.41
C THR A 2 4.30 -17.62 4.83
N GLN A 3 3.08 -17.43 4.29
CA GLN A 3 2.21 -16.31 4.69
C GLN A 3 1.92 -16.32 6.20
N ALA A 4 1.69 -17.51 6.78
CA ALA A 4 1.46 -17.67 8.21
C ALA A 4 2.70 -17.34 9.05
N GLN A 5 3.89 -17.76 8.61
CA GLN A 5 5.16 -17.40 9.26
C GLN A 5 5.37 -15.88 9.25
N PHE A 6 5.10 -15.22 8.12
CA PHE A 6 5.22 -13.77 8.02
C PHE A 6 4.20 -13.04 8.90
N ALA A 7 2.94 -13.48 8.87
CA ALA A 7 1.87 -12.90 9.69
C ALA A 7 2.21 -12.94 11.18
N SER A 8 2.77 -14.06 11.66
CA SER A 8 3.30 -14.18 13.01
C SER A 8 4.42 -13.18 13.29
N ALA A 9 5.40 -13.06 12.38
CA ALA A 9 6.53 -12.14 12.52
C ALA A 9 6.12 -10.66 12.59
N VAL A 10 5.09 -10.24 11.86
CA VAL A 10 4.56 -8.87 11.90
C VAL A 10 3.41 -8.68 12.92
N HIS A 11 3.07 -9.73 13.68
CA HIS A 11 1.99 -9.75 14.66
C HIS A 11 0.62 -9.32 14.10
N VAL A 12 0.21 -9.90 12.97
CA VAL A 12 -1.13 -9.75 12.38
C VAL A 12 -1.72 -11.10 12.00
N SER A 13 -3.01 -11.15 11.66
CA SER A 13 -3.63 -12.40 11.22
C SER A 13 -3.10 -12.83 9.84
N ALA A 14 -2.99 -14.14 9.62
CA ALA A 14 -2.65 -14.69 8.31
C ALA A 14 -3.63 -14.24 7.21
N MET A 15 -4.91 -14.07 7.57
CA MET A 15 -5.92 -13.51 6.68
C MET A 15 -5.56 -12.09 6.22
N ARG A 16 -5.06 -11.22 7.11
CA ARG A 16 -4.64 -9.86 6.74
C ARG A 16 -3.47 -9.87 5.75
N ILE A 17 -2.49 -10.77 5.94
CA ILE A 17 -1.39 -10.95 4.99
C ILE A 17 -1.89 -11.52 3.65
N SER A 18 -2.80 -12.48 3.69
CA SER A 18 -3.40 -13.03 2.47
C SER A 18 -4.13 -11.95 1.66
N HIS A 19 -4.92 -11.11 2.32
CA HIS A 19 -5.59 -9.99 1.66
C HIS A 19 -4.62 -8.97 1.07
N LEU A 20 -3.50 -8.70 1.75
CA LEU A 20 -2.43 -7.84 1.24
C LEU A 20 -1.80 -8.43 -0.02
N ILE A 21 -1.42 -9.72 0.03
CA ILE A 21 -0.76 -10.42 -1.10
C ILE A 21 -1.69 -10.49 -2.31
N ASN A 22 -2.99 -10.69 -2.09
CA ASN A 22 -4.00 -10.71 -3.15
C ASN A 22 -4.39 -9.31 -3.66
N GLY A 23 -3.80 -8.23 -3.12
CA GLY A 23 -4.13 -6.84 -3.49
C GLY A 23 -5.52 -6.38 -3.07
N SER A 24 -6.27 -7.19 -2.32
CA SER A 24 -7.64 -6.88 -1.90
C SER A 24 -7.73 -5.88 -0.73
N ARG A 25 -6.64 -5.67 0.00
CA ARG A 25 -6.52 -4.64 1.04
C ARG A 25 -5.17 -3.91 0.91
N PRO A 26 -5.15 -2.59 1.09
CA PRO A 26 -3.93 -1.80 0.95
C PRO A 26 -2.99 -1.98 2.15
N VAL A 27 -1.74 -1.56 1.97
CA VAL A 27 -0.81 -1.32 3.07
C VAL A 27 -1.28 -0.11 3.88
N THR A 28 -1.84 -0.38 5.07
CA THR A 28 -2.13 0.65 6.07
C THR A 28 -0.85 1.13 6.80
N ALA A 29 -0.87 2.31 7.40
CA ALA A 29 0.24 2.83 8.21
C ALA A 29 0.67 1.88 9.34
N GLU A 30 -0.29 1.25 10.02
CA GLU A 30 -0.02 0.25 11.06
C GLU A 30 0.77 -0.95 10.50
N LEU A 31 0.37 -1.46 9.33
CA LEU A 31 1.04 -2.58 8.67
C LEU A 31 2.42 -2.18 8.17
N ALA A 32 2.57 -0.96 7.64
CA ALA A 32 3.85 -0.40 7.24
C ALA A 32 4.85 -0.29 8.41
N LEU A 33 4.40 0.12 9.60
CA LEU A 33 5.23 0.13 10.82
C LEU A 33 5.74 -1.27 11.16
N ARG A 34 4.85 -2.26 11.12
CA ARG A 34 5.19 -3.66 11.43
C ARG A 34 6.13 -4.27 10.40
N MET A 35 5.84 -4.10 9.12
CA MET A 35 6.68 -4.58 8.02
C MET A 35 8.04 -3.87 8.02
N GLY A 36 8.09 -2.58 8.32
CA GLY A 36 9.33 -1.83 8.45
C GLY A 36 10.25 -2.42 9.52
N LYS A 37 9.70 -2.70 10.71
CA LYS A 37 10.44 -3.37 11.79
C LYS A 37 10.87 -4.79 11.41
N ALA A 38 9.99 -5.59 10.81
CA ALA A 38 10.26 -7.00 10.50
C ALA A 38 11.23 -7.21 9.32
N LEU A 39 11.27 -6.27 8.36
CA LEU A 39 12.01 -6.41 7.10
C LEU A 39 13.18 -5.42 6.98
N GLY A 40 13.47 -4.63 8.03
CA GLY A 40 14.60 -3.68 8.03
C GLY A 40 14.42 -2.51 7.07
N GLN A 41 13.18 -2.09 6.83
CA GLN A 41 12.84 -0.96 5.96
C GLN A 41 12.12 0.13 6.72
N THR A 42 12.08 1.34 6.15
CA THR A 42 11.28 2.41 6.74
C THR A 42 9.77 2.16 6.52
N PRO A 43 8.89 2.55 7.46
CA PRO A 43 7.44 2.50 7.21
C PRO A 43 7.04 3.29 5.96
N ARG A 44 7.73 4.41 5.72
CA ARG A 44 7.49 5.28 4.55
C ARG A 44 7.79 4.58 3.23
N TYR A 45 8.79 3.71 3.17
CA TYR A 45 9.05 2.88 1.98
C TYR A 45 7.79 2.12 1.54
N TRP A 46 7.12 1.46 2.48
CA TRP A 46 5.90 0.69 2.18
C TRP A 46 4.71 1.57 1.81
N LEU A 47 4.54 2.70 2.50
CA LEU A 47 3.46 3.65 2.18
C LEU A 47 3.66 4.34 0.83
N ASN A 48 4.90 4.61 0.43
CA ASN A 48 5.18 5.16 -0.89
C ASN A 48 4.78 4.17 -1.99
N LEU A 49 5.08 2.87 -1.84
CA LEU A 49 4.64 1.85 -2.80
C LEU A 49 3.11 1.77 -2.90
N GLN A 50 2.40 1.90 -1.77
CA GLN A 50 0.94 1.95 -1.77
C GLN A 50 0.42 3.20 -2.47
N ALA A 51 0.98 4.37 -2.16
CA ALA A 51 0.59 5.63 -2.79
C ALA A 51 0.84 5.63 -4.30
N ASP A 52 1.97 5.07 -4.74
CA ASP A 52 2.31 4.92 -6.16
C ASP A 52 1.31 4.01 -6.88
N TYR A 53 0.90 2.91 -6.23
CA TYR A 53 -0.14 2.02 -6.76
C TYR A 53 -1.49 2.73 -6.83
N ASP A 54 -1.92 3.36 -5.73
CA ASP A 54 -3.21 4.05 -5.65
C ASP A 54 -3.30 5.18 -6.68
N LEU A 55 -2.21 5.93 -6.88
CA LEU A 55 -2.14 6.98 -7.89
C LEU A 55 -2.27 6.42 -9.31
N LYS A 56 -1.58 5.32 -9.62
CA LYS A 56 -1.70 4.67 -10.94
C LYS A 56 -3.12 4.16 -11.19
N GLN A 57 -3.75 3.54 -10.20
CA GLN A 57 -5.13 3.08 -10.32
C GLN A 57 -6.10 4.26 -10.50
N ALA A 58 -5.92 5.35 -9.75
CA ALA A 58 -6.73 6.55 -9.86
C ALA A 58 -6.57 7.24 -11.24
N GLN A 59 -5.34 7.33 -11.75
CA GLN A 59 -5.06 7.85 -13.09
C GLN A 59 -5.76 7.03 -14.18
N GLN A 60 -5.68 5.70 -14.07
CA GLN A 60 -6.37 4.81 -15.02
C GLN A 60 -7.90 4.95 -14.94
N ALA A 61 -8.45 5.11 -13.74
CA ALA A 61 -9.88 5.26 -13.54
C ALA A 61 -10.41 6.63 -14.01
N ALA A 62 -9.62 7.69 -13.83
CA ALA A 62 -10.00 9.05 -14.24
C ALA A 62 -9.98 9.21 -15.77
N GLY A 63 -9.07 8.54 -16.48
CA GLY A 63 -8.97 8.66 -17.93
C GLY A 63 -8.78 10.12 -18.36
N ASN A 64 -9.65 10.59 -19.26
CA ASN A 64 -9.59 11.96 -19.79
C ASN A 64 -10.31 12.99 -18.90
N ASP A 65 -10.95 12.59 -17.78
CA ASP A 65 -11.62 13.52 -16.85
C ASP A 65 -10.64 14.56 -16.28
N LEU A 66 -9.36 14.21 -16.20
CA LEU A 66 -8.30 15.11 -15.73
C LEU A 66 -7.93 16.20 -16.73
N ASP A 67 -8.31 16.07 -18.02
CA ASP A 67 -7.96 17.05 -19.06
C ASP A 67 -8.66 18.40 -18.85
N ASP A 68 -9.83 18.38 -18.20
CA ASP A 68 -10.63 19.57 -17.90
C ASP A 68 -10.21 20.25 -16.58
N VAL A 69 -9.24 19.67 -15.84
CA VAL A 69 -8.76 20.22 -14.57
C VAL A 69 -7.83 21.40 -14.83
N GLN A 70 -8.25 22.59 -14.41
CA GLN A 70 -7.49 23.82 -14.61
C GLN A 70 -6.41 24.02 -13.54
N LEU A 71 -5.21 24.41 -13.97
CA LEU A 71 -4.14 24.84 -13.08
C LEU A 71 -4.55 26.13 -12.36
N ILE A 72 -4.54 26.10 -11.04
CA ILE A 72 -4.67 27.30 -10.22
C ILE A 72 -3.28 27.94 -10.13
N ALA A 73 -2.98 28.86 -11.05
CA ALA A 73 -1.83 29.73 -10.93
C ALA A 73 -2.13 30.79 -9.85
N ALA A 74 -1.15 31.00 -8.95
CA ALA A 74 -1.17 32.06 -7.94
C ALA A 74 -0.53 33.35 -8.47
#